data_AF-A0A4P8XE73-F1
#
_entry.id   AF-A0A4P8XE73-F1
#
_cell.length_a   1.000
_cell.length_b   1.000
_cell.length_c   1.000
_cell.angle_alpha   90.00
_cell.angle_beta   90.00
_cell.angle_gamma   90.00
#
_symmetry.space_group_name_H-M   'P 1'
#
loop_
_entity.id
_entity.type
_entity.pdbx_description
1 polymer ?
#
loop_
_entity_poly.entity_id
_entity_poly.type
_entity_poly.pdbx_seq_one_letter_code
_entity_poly.pdbx_strand_id
1 'polypeptide(L)'
;MKTERPRPNTFVIRCLQWTSVIERTFHVDSNEEREEWMRSIQAVANSLKSQQQDEEPMEIKFGSPGEGGGTEEMEIAVSKCNMKVTMSDFDYL
;
A
#
# COMPACT_ATOMS: atom_id res chain seq x y z
N MET A 1 -6.81 28.01 15.18
CA MET A 1 -5.93 27.00 15.79
C MET A 1 -4.51 27.36 15.39
N LYS A 2 -3.59 27.55 16.35
CA LYS A 2 -2.20 27.88 16.01
C LYS A 2 -1.59 26.64 15.38
N THR A 3 -1.22 26.71 14.12
CA THR A 3 -0.47 25.65 13.45
C THR A 3 0.89 25.56 14.14
N GLU A 4 1.05 24.54 14.97
CA GLU A 4 2.34 24.26 15.61
C GLU A 4 3.29 23.82 14.50
N ARG A 5 4.12 24.76 14.03
CA ARG A 5 5.13 24.45 13.02
C ARG A 5 6.10 23.43 13.64
N PRO A 6 6.39 22.32 12.94
CA PRO A 6 7.42 21.41 13.41
C PRO A 6 8.73 22.17 13.63
N ARG A 7 9.53 21.71 14.58
CA ARG A 7 10.86 22.27 14.80
C ARG A 7 11.64 22.30 13.47
N PRO A 8 12.52 23.30 13.25
CA PRO A 8 13.41 23.28 12.10
C PRO A 8 14.11 21.92 11.97
N ASN A 9 14.45 21.53 10.74
CA ASN A 9 15.14 20.27 10.44
C ASN A 9 14.37 19.00 10.87
N THR A 10 13.05 19.08 10.94
CA THR A 10 12.16 17.93 11.16
C THR A 10 11.77 17.28 9.83
N PHE A 11 11.67 15.97 9.78
CA PHE A 11 11.08 15.21 8.68
C PHE A 11 10.15 14.10 9.19
N VAL A 12 9.24 13.64 8.33
CA VAL A 12 8.23 12.62 8.68
C VAL A 12 8.33 11.47 7.69
N ILE A 13 8.36 10.26 8.22
CA ILE A 13 8.19 9.03 7.43
C ILE A 13 6.75 8.55 7.65
N ARG A 14 5.99 8.48 6.56
CA ARG A 14 4.61 7.97 6.53
C ARG A 14 4.56 6.68 5.72
N CYS A 15 3.93 5.65 6.28
CA CYS A 15 3.67 4.40 5.57
C CYS A 15 2.31 3.81 5.95
N LEU A 16 1.77 2.96 5.08
CA LEU A 16 0.63 2.12 5.39
C LEU A 16 1.18 0.79 5.95
N GLN A 17 0.82 0.45 7.18
CA GLN A 17 1.08 -0.86 7.75
C GLN A 17 -0.26 -1.58 7.85
N TRP A 18 -0.46 -2.63 7.06
CA TRP A 18 -1.76 -3.30 6.89
C TRP A 18 -2.85 -2.30 6.45
N THR A 19 -3.81 -2.02 7.32
CA THR A 19 -4.93 -1.09 7.08
C THR A 19 -4.76 0.24 7.80
N SER A 20 -3.64 0.45 8.50
CA SER A 20 -3.40 1.62 9.35
C SER A 20 -2.27 2.50 8.83
N VAL A 21 -2.51 3.80 8.72
CA VAL A 21 -1.49 4.79 8.38
C VAL A 21 -0.66 5.07 9.62
N ILE A 22 0.66 4.89 9.50
CA ILE A 22 1.63 5.15 10.57
C ILE A 22 2.53 6.29 10.14
N GLU A 23 2.77 7.22 11.06
CA GLU A 23 3.69 8.34 10.90
C GLU A 23 4.75 8.31 12.00
N ARG A 24 6.01 8.50 11.61
CA ARG A 24 7.12 8.70 12.54
C ARG A 24 7.81 10.02 12.21
N THR A 25 7.91 10.89 13.20
CA THR A 25 8.53 12.20 13.09
C THR A 25 9.94 12.16 13.69
N PHE A 26 10.90 12.67 12.93
CA PHE A 26 12.30 12.72 13.30
C PHE A 26 12.80 14.16 13.23
N HIS A 27 13.81 14.47 14.02
CA HIS A 27 14.50 15.76 13.99
C HIS A 27 16.00 15.50 13.95
N VAL A 28 16.72 16.41 13.30
CA VAL A 28 18.19 16.43 13.24
C VAL A 28 18.69 17.85 13.44
N ASP A 29 19.99 18.00 13.70
CA ASP A 29 20.55 19.29 14.13
C ASP A 29 20.73 20.27 12.96
N SER A 30 20.91 19.77 11.73
CA SER A 30 21.18 20.59 10.54
C SER A 30 20.30 20.24 9.33
N ASN A 31 20.16 21.21 8.41
CA ASN A 31 19.44 20.97 7.16
C ASN A 31 20.20 20.00 6.24
N GLU A 32 21.53 20.05 6.23
CA GLU A 32 22.35 19.15 5.43
C GLU A 32 22.16 17.69 5.84
N GLU A 33 22.20 17.42 7.15
CA GLU A 33 21.94 16.09 7.71
C GLU A 33 20.53 15.61 7.37
N ARG A 34 19.53 16.51 7.43
CA ARG A 34 18.15 16.19 7.04
C ARG A 34 18.07 15.74 5.59
N GLU A 35 18.72 16.46 4.68
CA GLU A 35 18.73 16.12 3.26
C GLU A 35 19.47 14.82 2.99
N GLU A 36 20.56 14.54 3.71
CA GLU A 36 21.29 13.27 3.60
C GLU A 36 20.44 12.07 4.07
N TRP A 37 19.75 12.20 5.21
CA TRP A 37 18.80 11.19 5.69
C TRP A 37 17.68 10.95 4.67
N MET A 38 17.07 12.03 4.16
CA MET A 38 15.98 11.92 3.18
C MET A 38 16.44 11.20 1.90
N ARG A 39 17.62 11.55 1.37
CA ARG A 39 18.17 10.88 0.18
C ARG A 39 18.45 9.40 0.42
N SER A 40 19.08 9.07 1.55
CA SER A 40 19.46 7.70 1.88
C SER A 40 18.24 6.80 2.07
N ILE A 41 17.24 7.29 2.82
CA ILE A 41 15.97 6.57 3.03
C ILE A 41 15.25 6.37 1.69
N GLN A 42 15.20 7.40 0.84
CA GLN A 42 14.56 7.29 -0.47
C GLN A 42 15.27 6.30 -1.39
N ALA A 43 16.61 6.27 -1.37
CA ALA A 43 17.40 5.32 -2.16
C ALA A 43 17.12 3.88 -1.74
N VAL A 44 17.10 3.60 -0.43
CA VAL A 44 16.73 2.27 0.10
C VAL A 44 15.30 1.91 -0.30
N ALA A 45 14.34 2.81 -0.13
CA ALA A 45 12.95 2.58 -0.52
C ALA A 45 12.80 2.27 -2.01
N ASN A 46 13.56 2.95 -2.88
CA ASN A 46 13.54 2.71 -4.32
C ASN A 46 14.18 1.36 -4.68
N SER A 47 15.29 0.99 -4.04
CA SER A 47 15.95 -0.31 -4.24
C SER A 47 15.06 -1.48 -3.82
N LEU A 48 14.31 -1.33 -2.73
CA LEU A 48 13.37 -2.37 -2.28
C LEU A 48 12.16 -2.48 -3.21
N LYS A 49 11.73 -1.38 -3.84
CA LYS A 49 10.65 -1.38 -4.84
C LYS A 49 11.07 -2.03 -6.15
N SER A 50 12.31 -1.81 -6.61
CA SER A 50 12.82 -2.46 -7.82
C SER A 50 12.90 -3.97 -7.61
N GLN A 51 13.43 -4.42 -6.47
CA GLN A 51 13.50 -5.85 -6.14
C GLN A 51 12.13 -6.53 -6.15
N GLN A 52 11.09 -5.87 -5.63
CA GLN A 52 9.71 -6.37 -5.64
C GLN A 52 9.04 -6.39 -7.02
N GLN A 53 9.54 -5.63 -8.00
CA GLN A 53 8.98 -5.66 -9.36
C GLN A 53 9.55 -6.81 -10.21
N ASP A 54 10.77 -7.25 -9.91
CA ASP A 54 11.39 -8.40 -10.56
C ASP A 54 10.82 -9.75 -10.06
N GLU A 55 10.20 -9.76 -8.86
CA GLU A 55 9.36 -10.86 -8.38
C GLU A 55 7.94 -10.62 -8.89
N GLU A 56 7.54 -11.34 -9.96
CA GLU A 56 6.23 -11.18 -10.60
C GLU A 56 5.10 -11.11 -9.55
N PRO A 57 4.12 -10.20 -9.71
CA PRO A 57 3.01 -10.10 -8.76
C PRO A 57 2.29 -11.44 -8.74
N MET A 58 2.47 -12.20 -7.65
CA MET A 58 1.75 -13.44 -7.43
C MET A 58 0.27 -13.11 -7.58
N GLU A 59 -0.32 -13.62 -8.66
CA GLU A 59 -1.77 -13.59 -8.85
C GLU A 59 -2.37 -14.20 -7.58
N ILE A 60 -3.00 -13.36 -6.74
CA ILE A 60 -3.69 -13.83 -5.54
C ILE A 60 -4.93 -14.58 -6.04
N LYS A 61 -4.72 -15.83 -6.45
CA LYS A 61 -5.79 -16.78 -6.75
C LYS A 61 -6.34 -17.20 -5.39
N PHE A 62 -7.44 -16.55 -4.99
CA PHE A 62 -8.33 -17.10 -3.97
C PHE A 62 -8.89 -18.43 -4.52
N GLY A 63 -8.18 -19.52 -4.27
CA GLY A 63 -8.65 -20.87 -4.57
C GLY A 63 -9.76 -21.24 -3.60
N SER A 64 -10.98 -21.43 -4.11
CA SER A 64 -12.06 -22.06 -3.36
C SER A 64 -12.06 -23.56 -3.67
N PRO A 65 -12.07 -24.47 -2.67
CA PRO A 65 -12.12 -25.90 -2.91
C PRO A 65 -13.58 -26.35 -3.07
N GLY A 66 -13.92 -26.96 -4.19
CA GLY A 66 -15.24 -27.55 -4.41
C GLY A 66 -15.35 -28.26 -5.75
N GLU A 67 -15.15 -29.58 -5.72
CA GLU A 67 -15.38 -30.49 -6.84
C GLU A 67 -16.87 -30.51 -7.28
N GLY A 68 -17.11 -30.76 -8.57
CA GLY A 68 -18.29 -31.49 -9.02
C GLY A 68 -19.18 -30.83 -10.07
N GLY A 69 -18.85 -31.07 -11.36
CA GLY A 69 -19.83 -31.29 -12.44
C GLY A 69 -20.49 -30.07 -13.12
N GLY A 70 -20.31 -29.95 -14.44
CA GLY A 70 -21.15 -29.11 -15.30
C GLY A 70 -20.38 -28.27 -16.32
N THR A 71 -19.94 -28.90 -17.41
CA THR A 71 -18.99 -28.34 -18.41
C THR A 71 -19.57 -27.29 -19.38
N GLU A 72 -20.71 -26.65 -19.09
CA GLU A 72 -21.37 -25.74 -20.06
C GLU A 72 -21.85 -24.39 -19.47
N GLU A 73 -21.70 -24.14 -18.16
CA GLU A 73 -22.04 -22.83 -17.55
C GLU A 73 -20.79 -21.96 -17.25
N MET A 74 -19.60 -22.45 -17.62
CA MET A 74 -18.32 -21.91 -17.17
C MET A 74 -17.93 -20.55 -17.80
N GLU A 75 -18.54 -20.12 -18.92
CA GLU A 75 -18.20 -18.82 -19.54
C GLU A 75 -18.98 -17.62 -18.95
N ILE A 76 -20.11 -17.85 -18.29
CA ILE A 76 -20.94 -16.76 -17.73
C ILE A 76 -20.54 -16.45 -16.27
N ALA A 77 -20.09 -17.44 -15.52
CA ALA A 77 -19.68 -17.25 -14.11
C ALA A 77 -18.36 -16.47 -13.96
N VAL A 78 -17.42 -16.65 -14.89
CA VAL A 78 -16.15 -15.89 -14.89
C VAL A 78 -16.38 -14.41 -15.20
N SER A 79 -17.45 -14.08 -15.93
CA SER A 79 -17.81 -12.70 -16.26
C SER A 79 -18.32 -11.90 -15.05
N LYS A 80 -18.85 -12.58 -14.01
CA LYS A 80 -19.50 -11.94 -12.86
C LYS A 80 -18.60 -11.78 -11.62
N CYS A 81 -17.44 -12.42 -11.61
CA CYS A 81 -16.53 -12.39 -10.45
C CYS A 81 -15.64 -11.13 -10.37
N ASN A 82 -15.67 -10.24 -11.38
CA ASN A 82 -14.86 -9.02 -11.43
C ASN A 82 -15.63 -7.75 -11.01
N MET A 83 -16.64 -7.88 -10.16
CA MET A 83 -17.36 -6.71 -9.67
C MET A 83 -16.46 -5.95 -8.69
N LYS A 84 -15.87 -4.85 -9.17
CA LYS A 84 -15.21 -3.85 -8.31
C LYS A 84 -16.24 -3.40 -7.27
N VAL A 85 -15.96 -3.69 -6.00
CA VAL A 85 -16.78 -3.23 -4.90
C VAL A 85 -16.67 -1.71 -4.79
N THR A 86 -17.80 -1.05 -4.61
CA THR A 86 -17.92 0.41 -4.50
C THR A 86 -18.45 0.79 -3.11
N MET A 87 -18.31 2.06 -2.75
CA MET A 87 -18.86 2.57 -1.48
C MET A 87 -20.40 2.48 -1.44
N SER A 88 -21.06 2.37 -2.59
CA SER A 88 -22.52 2.23 -2.71
C SER A 88 -23.02 0.84 -2.31
N ASP A 89 -22.14 -0.16 -2.19
CA ASP A 89 -22.49 -1.53 -1.82
C ASP A 89 -22.61 -1.72 -0.29
N PHE A 90 -22.36 -0.66 0.49
CA PHE A 90 -22.37 -0.69 1.95
C PHE A 90 -23.44 0.24 2.52
N ASP A 91 -24.20 -0.26 3.50
CA ASP A 91 -25.07 0.56 4.35
C ASP A 91 -24.26 1.14 5.52
N TYR A 92 -24.11 2.45 5.56
CA TYR A 92 -23.47 3.14 6.69
C TYR A 92 -24.48 3.29 7.83
N LEU A 93 -24.17 2.68 8.98
CA LEU A 93 -24.94 2.81 10.23
C LEU A 93 -24.58 4.09 10.98
#